data_AF-A0A1F6C1W5-F1
#
_entry.id   AF-A0A1F6C1W5-F1
#
_cell.length_a   1.000
_cell.length_b   1.000
_cell.length_c   1.000
_cell.angle_alpha   90.00
_cell.angle_beta   90.00
_cell.angle_gamma   90.00
#
_symmetry.space_group_name_H-M   'P 1'
#
loop_
_entity.id
_entity.type
_entity.pdbx_description
1 polymer ?
#
loop_
_entity_poly.entity_id
_entity_poly.type
_entity_poly.pdbx_seq_one_letter_code
_entity_poly.pdbx_strand_id
1 'polypeptide(L)'
;MNVMRRGSTEKLYPKNMLFTRRVIDRITRLRTTTEASSDTEVIRQALLLYEIVVKAIRSGEKLQRLDQEGKITEIELVIGSG
;
A
#
# COMPACT_ATOMS: atom_id res chain seq x y z
N MET A 1 -19.63 -8.34 25.11
CA MET A 1 -19.84 -7.08 25.86
C MET A 1 -18.86 -6.06 25.29
N ASN A 2 -19.30 -5.17 24.40
CA ASN A 2 -18.42 -4.26 23.66
C ASN A 2 -18.31 -2.93 24.42
N VAL A 3 -17.11 -2.64 24.93
CA VAL A 3 -16.81 -1.38 25.60
C VAL A 3 -16.36 -0.37 24.53
N MET A 4 -17.29 0.43 24.03
CA MET A 4 -16.96 1.62 23.24
C MET A 4 -16.32 2.68 24.14
N ARG A 5 -15.00 2.84 24.09
CA ARG A 5 -14.34 4.03 24.63
C ARG A 5 -14.44 5.17 23.62
N ARG A 6 -15.09 6.26 24.02
CA ARG A 6 -15.16 7.52 23.27
C ARG A 6 -13.73 7.99 22.96
N GLY A 7 -13.38 8.09 21.69
CA GLY A 7 -12.14 8.74 21.22
C GLY A 7 -11.21 7.90 20.34
N SER A 8 -11.35 6.58 20.28
CA SER A 8 -10.48 5.74 19.45
C SER A 8 -11.03 5.60 18.03
N THR A 9 -10.42 6.32 17.08
CA THR A 9 -10.66 6.19 15.63
C THR A 9 -9.89 5.00 15.04
N GLU A 10 -9.81 3.92 15.79
CA GLU A 10 -8.98 2.76 15.47
C GLU A 10 -9.88 1.62 14.99
N LYS A 11 -9.61 1.14 13.78
CA LYS A 11 -10.25 -0.06 13.23
C LYS A 11 -9.32 -1.23 13.50
N LEU A 12 -9.87 -2.28 14.12
CA LEU A 12 -9.11 -3.49 14.43
C LEU A 12 -9.01 -4.36 13.17
N TYR A 13 -7.79 -4.75 12.81
CA TYR A 13 -7.52 -5.67 11.71
C TYR A 13 -7.22 -7.08 12.24
N PRO A 14 -7.42 -8.15 11.42
CA PRO A 14 -7.07 -9.50 11.85
C PRO A 14 -5.61 -9.54 12.36
N LYS A 15 -5.41 -10.15 13.54
CA LYS A 15 -4.18 -10.15 14.37
C LYS A 15 -3.92 -8.93 15.27
N ASN A 16 -4.97 -8.27 15.80
CA ASN A 16 -4.84 -7.22 16.84
C ASN A 16 -3.98 -6.00 16.42
N MET A 17 -3.95 -5.66 15.13
CA MET A 17 -3.24 -4.47 14.67
C MET A 17 -4.15 -3.25 14.78
N LEU A 18 -3.62 -2.19 15.40
CA LEU A 18 -4.23 -0.87 15.48
C LEU A 18 -3.53 0.04 14.48
N PHE A 19 -4.31 0.63 13.58
CA PHE A 19 -3.82 1.65 12.66
C PHE A 19 -4.41 3.00 13.03
N THR A 20 -3.62 4.05 12.82
CA THR A 20 -4.11 5.42 12.93
C THR A 20 -5.16 5.70 11.86
N ARG A 21 -6.05 6.66 12.11
CA ARG A 21 -7.09 7.08 11.16
C ARG A 21 -6.53 7.40 9.78
N ARG A 22 -5.38 8.10 9.71
CA ARG A 22 -4.72 8.44 8.44
C ARG A 22 -4.32 7.19 7.63
N VAL A 23 -3.90 6.13 8.30
CA VAL A 23 -3.56 4.86 7.64
C VAL A 23 -4.83 4.16 7.15
N ILE A 24 -5.89 4.14 7.96
CA ILE A 24 -7.19 3.57 7.58
C ILE A 24 -7.77 4.30 6.36
N ASP A 25 -7.70 5.63 6.33
CA ASP A 25 -8.17 6.44 5.20
C ASP A 25 -7.37 6.12 3.92
N ARG A 26 -6.05 5.94 4.03
CA ARG A 26 -5.20 5.52 2.91
C ARG A 26 -5.55 4.12 2.41
N ILE A 27 -5.72 3.15 3.32
CA ILE A 27 -6.13 1.78 2.96
C ILE A 27 -7.50 1.79 2.27
N THR A 28 -8.44 2.57 2.78
CA THR A 28 -9.78 2.70 2.20
C THR A 28 -9.71 3.30 0.80
N ARG A 29 -8.92 4.36 0.62
CA ARG A 29 -8.70 4.96 -0.71
C ARG A 29 -8.10 3.95 -1.68
N LEU A 30 -7.05 3.25 -1.25
CA LEU A 30 -6.38 2.23 -2.07
C LEU A 30 -7.34 1.13 -2.48
N ARG A 31 -8.14 0.61 -1.53
CA ARG A 31 -9.14 -0.44 -1.80
C ARG A 31 -10.10 -0.03 -2.91
N THR A 32 -10.60 1.20 -2.87
CA THR A 32 -11.50 1.72 -3.90
C THR A 32 -10.78 1.88 -5.24
N THR A 33 -9.56 2.42 -5.25
CA THR A 33 -8.81 2.66 -6.50
C THR A 33 -8.32 1.38 -7.19
N THR A 34 -8.08 0.31 -6.44
CA THR A 34 -7.58 -0.98 -6.97
C THR A 34 -8.69 -2.03 -7.05
N GLU A 35 -9.93 -1.66 -6.74
CA GLU A 35 -11.09 -2.56 -6.68
C GLU A 35 -10.84 -3.82 -5.82
N ALA A 36 -10.01 -3.69 -4.77
CA ALA A 36 -9.65 -4.80 -3.92
C ALA A 36 -10.85 -5.29 -3.09
N SER A 37 -10.96 -6.60 -2.92
CA SER A 37 -12.08 -7.24 -2.21
C SER A 37 -12.07 -6.96 -0.71
N SER A 38 -10.91 -6.61 -0.15
CA SER A 38 -10.74 -6.37 1.28
C SER A 38 -9.53 -5.49 1.57
N ASP A 39 -9.52 -4.89 2.76
CA ASP A 39 -8.37 -4.15 3.25
C ASP A 39 -7.14 -5.06 3.44
N THR A 40 -7.33 -6.32 3.83
CA THR A 40 -6.25 -7.32 3.94
C THR A 40 -5.59 -7.58 2.59
N GLU A 41 -6.39 -7.64 1.52
CA GLU A 41 -5.87 -7.74 0.17
C GLU A 41 -5.02 -6.54 -0.22
N VAL A 42 -5.47 -5.32 0.08
CA VAL A 42 -4.69 -4.10 -0.17
C VAL A 42 -3.33 -4.16 0.52
N ILE A 43 -3.31 -4.54 1.82
CA ILE A 43 -2.06 -4.63 2.58
C ILE A 43 -1.12 -5.69 1.97
N ARG A 44 -1.67 -6.87 1.65
CA ARG A 44 -0.89 -7.96 1.03
C ARG A 44 -0.28 -7.53 -0.31
N GLN A 45 -1.08 -6.93 -1.20
CA GLN A 45 -0.61 -6.47 -2.50
C GLN A 45 0.46 -5.36 -2.36
N ALA A 46 0.27 -4.42 -1.42
CA ALA A 46 1.25 -3.37 -1.15
C ALA A 46 2.59 -3.92 -0.64
N LEU A 47 2.56 -4.94 0.23
CA LEU A 47 3.78 -5.61 0.71
C LEU A 47 4.51 -6.34 -0.42
N LEU A 48 3.79 -7.07 -1.27
CA LEU A 48 4.38 -7.74 -2.44
C LEU A 48 5.04 -6.73 -3.39
N LEU A 49 4.37 -5.61 -3.68
CA LEU A 49 4.94 -4.56 -4.51
C LEU A 49 6.21 -3.96 -3.89
N TYR A 50 6.19 -3.72 -2.58
CA TYR A 50 7.37 -3.25 -1.84
C TYR A 50 8.55 -4.22 -1.98
N GLU A 51 8.33 -5.53 -1.82
CA GLU A 51 9.38 -6.54 -1.97
C GLU A 51 9.98 -6.55 -3.37
N ILE A 52 9.14 -6.47 -4.42
CA ILE A 52 9.58 -6.41 -5.82
C ILE A 52 10.45 -5.17 -6.04
N VAL A 53 9.99 -4.00 -5.59
CA VAL A 53 10.71 -2.73 -5.77
C VAL A 53 12.05 -2.76 -5.03
N VAL A 54 12.07 -3.20 -3.77
CA VAL A 54 13.32 -3.30 -3.00
C VAL A 54 14.30 -4.27 -3.63
N LYS A 55 13.82 -5.42 -4.13
CA LYS A 55 14.66 -6.39 -4.84
C LYS A 55 15.27 -5.76 -6.09
N ALA A 56 14.48 -5.07 -6.91
CA ALA A 56 14.94 -4.41 -8.13
C ALA A 56 16.00 -3.35 -7.83
N ILE A 57 15.78 -2.49 -6.82
CA ILE A 57 16.77 -1.49 -6.38
C ILE A 57 18.08 -2.16 -5.95
N ARG A 58 18.01 -3.26 -5.21
CA ARG A 58 19.19 -3.98 -4.73
C ARG A 58 19.96 -4.70 -5.84
N SER A 59 19.29 -5.21 -6.86
CA SER A 59 19.93 -5.85 -8.02
C SER A 59 20.37 -4.85 -9.09
N GLY A 60 20.05 -3.56 -8.95
CA GLY A 60 20.29 -2.55 -9.97
C GLY A 60 19.33 -2.65 -11.16
N GLU A 61 18.25 -3.42 -11.02
CA GLU A 61 17.19 -3.52 -12.03
C GLU A 61 16.37 -2.23 -12.06
N LYS A 62 16.12 -1.75 -13.27
CA LYS A 62 15.36 -0.55 -13.54
C LYS A 62 13.88 -0.89 -13.55
N LEU A 63 13.07 -0.20 -12.75
CA LEU A 63 11.62 -0.34 -12.82
C LEU A 63 11.12 0.26 -14.13
N GLN A 64 10.17 -0.43 -14.76
CA GLN A 64 9.63 -0.05 -16.04
C GLN A 64 8.10 0.07 -15.96
N ARG A 65 7.55 1.07 -16.64
CA ARG A 65 6.13 1.28 -16.85
C ARG A 65 5.80 1.01 -18.32
N LEU A 66 4.75 0.23 -18.56
CA LEU A 66 4.11 0.19 -19.86
C LEU A 66 3.10 1.36 -19.92
N ASP A 67 3.27 2.27 -20.87
CA ASP A 67 2.28 3.33 -21.09
C ASP A 67 1.08 2.83 -21.91
N GLN A 68 0.10 3.72 -22.11
CA GLN A 68 -1.13 3.41 -22.85
C GLN A 68 -0.90 3.13 -24.34
N GLU A 69 0.27 3.50 -24.87
CA GLU A 69 0.68 3.29 -26.26
C GLU A 69 1.52 2.01 -26.41
N GLY A 70 1.73 1.26 -25.31
CA GLY A 70 2.51 0.03 -25.29
C GLY A 70 4.03 0.26 -25.25
N LYS A 71 4.48 1.49 -24.99
CA LYS A 71 5.91 1.79 -24.85
C LYS A 71 6.36 1.60 -23.41
N ILE A 72 7.51 0.95 -23.29
CA ILE A 72 8.17 0.69 -22.02
C ILE A 72 9.03 1.93 -21.67
N THR A 73 8.74 2.56 -20.53
CA THR A 73 9.47 3.72 -20.01
C THR A 73 10.01 3.42 -18.62
N GLU A 74 11.24 3.84 -18.35
CA GLU A 74 11.84 3.68 -17.02
C GLU A 74 11.15 4.59 -16.00
N ILE A 75 10.91 4.06 -14.81
CA ILE A 75 10.38 4.82 -13.68
C ILE A 75 11.58 5.38 -12.91
N GLU A 76 11.78 6.69 -12.98
CA GLU A 76 12.69 7.36 -12.07
C GLU A 76 12.09 7.33 -10.65
N LEU A 77 12.68 6.50 -9.79
CA LEU A 77 12.37 6.52 -8.37
C LEU A 77 13.02 7.75 -7.76
N VAL A 78 12.27 8.84 -7.63
CA VAL A 78 12.66 9.98 -6.79
C VAL A 78 12.54 9.53 -5.34
N ILE A 79 13.59 8.91 -4.81
CA ILE A 79 13.69 8.64 -3.38
C ILE A 79 13.89 10.00 -2.72
N GLY A 80 12.81 10.57 -2.18
CA GLY A 80 12.91 11.79 -1.40
C GLY A 80 13.83 11.57 -0.21
N SER A 81 14.97 12.26 -0.20
CA SER A 81 15.85 12.42 0.95
C SER A 81 15.08 13.17 2.04
N GLY A 82 14.35 12.42 2.89
CA GLY A 82 13.60 12.94 4.03
C GLY A 82 14.02 12.27 5.30
#